data_AF-A0A093YL95-F1
#
_entry.id   AF-A0A093YL95-F1
#
_cell.length_a   1.000
_cell.length_b   1.000
_cell.length_c   1.000
_cell.angle_alpha   90.00
_cell.angle_beta   90.00
_cell.angle_gamma   90.00
#
_symmetry.space_group_name_H-M   'P 1'
#
loop_
_entity.id
_entity.type
_entity.pdbx_description
1 polymer ?
#
loop_
_entity_poly.entity_id
_entity_poly.type
_entity_poly.pdbx_seq_one_letter_code
_entity_poly.pdbx_strand_id
1 'polypeptide(L)'
;DYKTSITDKTIEKTFMGLTKARFGDRVQPSIQVPTMCGNMYCGSVWGGLVSLLSNVSSAELQGKRIGVFSYGSGLASSLLSLKVVGETTPLKEAVDLQTRLDARRTVKPEVYDELCELRKKAHLQKGYKPAGSAETVVPGTYYLEEVDELFRRKYAVKA
;
A
#
# COMPACT_ATOMS: atom_id res chain seq x y z
N ASP A 1 -18.17 4.27 -29.41
CA ASP A 1 -17.47 5.53 -29.06
C ASP A 1 -16.77 5.37 -27.71
N TYR A 2 -15.97 6.35 -27.27
CA TYR A 2 -15.19 6.27 -26.04
C TYR A 2 -16.04 5.98 -24.79
N LYS A 3 -17.17 6.67 -24.58
CA LYS A 3 -17.96 6.51 -23.35
C LYS A 3 -18.52 5.10 -23.23
N THR A 4 -19.04 4.58 -24.34
CA THR A 4 -19.54 3.20 -24.41
C THR A 4 -18.43 2.20 -24.15
N SER A 5 -17.20 2.46 -24.62
CA SER A 5 -16.08 1.52 -24.43
C SER A 5 -15.65 1.30 -22.98
N ILE A 6 -15.91 2.26 -22.08
CA ILE A 6 -15.51 2.19 -20.66
C ILE A 6 -16.39 1.21 -19.87
N THR A 7 -17.66 1.07 -20.24
CA THR A 7 -18.64 0.24 -19.50
C THR A 7 -19.01 -1.05 -20.24
N ASP A 8 -18.50 -1.25 -21.46
CA ASP A 8 -18.78 -2.42 -22.28
C ASP A 8 -18.09 -3.68 -21.73
N LYS A 9 -18.90 -4.63 -21.24
CA LYS A 9 -18.43 -5.91 -20.69
C LYS A 9 -17.83 -6.86 -21.72
N THR A 10 -18.22 -6.74 -22.98
CA THR A 10 -17.64 -7.53 -24.07
C THR A 10 -16.21 -7.05 -24.35
N ILE A 11 -15.99 -5.73 -24.38
CA ILE A 11 -14.66 -5.14 -24.51
C ILE A 11 -13.78 -5.54 -23.32
N GLU A 12 -14.26 -5.37 -22.08
CA GLU A 12 -13.56 -5.77 -20.85
C GLU A 12 -13.12 -7.25 -20.92
N LYS A 13 -14.06 -8.16 -21.16
CA LYS A 13 -13.79 -9.61 -21.24
C LYS A 13 -12.79 -9.96 -22.34
N THR A 14 -12.91 -9.34 -23.51
CA THR A 14 -12.01 -9.60 -24.65
C THR A 14 -10.57 -9.21 -24.31
N PHE A 15 -10.35 -7.99 -23.81
CA PHE A 15 -9.01 -7.52 -23.49
C PHE A 15 -8.42 -8.20 -22.24
N MET A 16 -9.22 -8.57 -21.25
CA MET A 16 -8.77 -9.42 -20.14
C MET A 16 -8.25 -10.77 -20.65
N GLY A 17 -8.95 -11.41 -21.58
CA GLY A 17 -8.51 -12.66 -22.20
C GLY A 17 -7.19 -12.50 -22.95
N LEU A 18 -7.09 -11.48 -23.81
CA LEU A 18 -5.90 -11.20 -24.62
C LEU A 18 -4.66 -10.82 -23.79
N THR A 19 -4.86 -10.18 -22.64
CA THR A 19 -3.76 -9.67 -21.79
C THR A 19 -3.39 -10.60 -20.64
N LYS A 20 -4.13 -11.69 -20.42
CA LYS A 20 -3.97 -12.59 -19.25
C LYS A 20 -2.52 -13.01 -19.01
N ALA A 21 -1.82 -13.50 -20.03
CA ALA A 21 -0.43 -13.92 -19.90
C ALA A 21 0.49 -12.74 -19.54
N ARG A 22 0.33 -11.59 -20.24
CA ARG A 22 1.13 -10.39 -19.96
C ARG A 22 0.87 -9.83 -18.55
N PHE A 23 -0.37 -9.91 -18.07
CA PHE A 23 -0.70 -9.52 -16.70
C PHE A 23 -0.02 -10.43 -15.68
N GLY A 24 -0.08 -11.75 -15.91
CA GLY A 24 0.62 -12.75 -15.09
C GLY A 24 2.11 -12.46 -14.98
N ASP A 25 2.76 -12.14 -16.10
CA ASP A 25 4.21 -11.92 -16.11
C ASP A 25 4.62 -10.54 -15.58
N ARG A 26 3.82 -9.49 -15.83
CA ARG A 26 4.24 -8.08 -15.65
C ARG A 26 3.56 -7.33 -14.52
N VAL A 27 2.43 -7.82 -14.02
CA VAL A 27 1.60 -7.11 -13.03
C VAL A 27 1.31 -7.97 -11.82
N GLN A 28 1.06 -9.27 -11.99
CA GLN A 28 0.79 -10.18 -10.87
C GLN A 28 1.87 -10.13 -9.76
N PRO A 29 3.18 -10.03 -10.06
CA PRO A 29 4.20 -9.93 -9.01
C PRO A 29 4.11 -8.62 -8.21
N SER A 30 3.48 -7.57 -8.75
CA SER A 30 3.40 -6.25 -8.15
C SER A 30 2.12 -6.01 -7.33
N ILE A 31 1.22 -6.98 -7.17
CA ILE A 31 -0.07 -6.74 -6.49
C ILE A 31 -0.17 -7.28 -5.06
N GLN A 32 0.87 -7.94 -4.53
CA GLN A 32 0.82 -8.54 -3.19
C GLN A 32 0.45 -7.53 -2.10
N VAL A 33 1.14 -6.39 -2.02
CA VAL A 33 0.85 -5.35 -1.01
C VAL A 33 -0.57 -4.78 -1.19
N PRO A 34 -0.99 -4.32 -2.39
CA PRO A 34 -2.38 -3.89 -2.59
C PRO A 34 -3.43 -4.95 -2.22
N THR A 35 -3.19 -6.22 -2.53
CA THR A 35 -4.09 -7.32 -2.17
C THR A 35 -4.17 -7.54 -0.66
N MET A 36 -3.03 -7.48 0.03
CA MET A 36 -2.96 -7.79 1.46
C MET A 36 -3.24 -6.60 2.37
N CYS A 37 -3.08 -5.36 1.89
CA CYS A 37 -3.16 -4.13 2.71
C CYS A 37 -4.24 -3.14 2.23
N GLY A 38 -4.86 -3.38 1.07
CA GLY A 38 -5.87 -2.48 0.51
C GLY A 38 -5.29 -1.17 -0.04
N ASN A 39 -6.15 -0.15 -0.17
CA ASN A 39 -5.78 1.14 -0.74
C ASN A 39 -5.01 2.02 0.27
N MET A 40 -3.78 2.39 -0.07
CA MET A 40 -2.90 3.26 0.71
C MET A 40 -2.77 4.68 0.12
N TYR A 41 -3.74 5.10 -0.71
CA TYR A 41 -3.74 6.39 -1.40
C TYR A 41 -2.43 6.61 -2.17
N CYS A 42 -1.70 7.70 -1.89
CA CYS A 42 -0.43 8.03 -2.53
C CYS A 42 0.63 6.92 -2.40
N GLY A 43 0.52 6.07 -1.38
CA GLY A 43 1.41 4.92 -1.18
C GLY A 43 1.10 3.71 -2.06
N SER A 44 -0.09 3.61 -2.67
CA SER A 44 -0.55 2.38 -3.34
C SER A 44 0.36 1.94 -4.49
N VAL A 45 0.72 2.87 -5.39
CA VAL A 45 1.57 2.53 -6.55
C VAL A 45 2.99 2.12 -6.11
N TRP A 46 3.50 2.73 -5.03
CA TRP A 46 4.81 2.40 -4.46
C TRP A 46 4.78 1.07 -3.70
N GLY A 47 3.66 0.74 -3.04
CA GLY A 47 3.42 -0.60 -2.51
C GLY A 47 3.46 -1.67 -3.61
N GLY A 48 3.00 -1.32 -4.81
CA GLY A 48 3.14 -2.19 -5.98
C GLY A 48 4.60 -2.40 -6.40
N LEU A 49 5.40 -1.33 -6.42
CA LEU A 49 6.84 -1.43 -6.66
C LEU A 49 7.55 -2.28 -5.60
N VAL A 50 7.22 -2.10 -4.32
CA VAL A 50 7.74 -2.93 -3.22
C VAL A 50 7.39 -4.41 -3.42
N SER A 51 6.16 -4.71 -3.83
CA SER A 51 5.74 -6.09 -4.15
C SER A 51 6.59 -6.68 -5.28
N LEU A 52 6.77 -5.93 -6.37
CA LEU A 52 7.57 -6.35 -7.52
C LEU A 52 9.00 -6.68 -7.11
N LEU A 53 9.66 -5.78 -6.37
CA LEU A 53 11.04 -5.95 -5.90
C LEU A 53 11.19 -7.11 -4.90
N SER A 54 10.13 -7.43 -4.17
CA SER A 54 10.14 -8.55 -3.20
C SER A 54 9.93 -9.90 -3.88
N ASN A 55 9.13 -9.94 -4.95
CA ASN A 55 8.65 -11.17 -5.59
C ASN A 55 9.47 -11.59 -6.82
N VAL A 56 10.20 -10.67 -7.45
CA VAL A 56 11.03 -10.97 -8.63
C VAL A 56 12.51 -10.86 -8.24
N SER A 57 13.33 -11.81 -8.69
CA SER A 57 14.75 -11.81 -8.35
C SER A 57 15.49 -10.60 -8.94
N SER A 58 16.56 -10.15 -8.28
CA SER A 58 17.43 -9.10 -8.79
C SER A 58 17.93 -9.42 -10.21
N ALA A 59 18.38 -10.66 -10.43
CA ALA A 59 18.86 -11.15 -11.72
C ALA A 59 17.81 -11.01 -12.84
N GLU A 60 16.55 -11.34 -12.54
CA GLU A 60 15.46 -11.15 -13.50
C GLU A 60 15.16 -9.68 -13.72
N LEU A 61 15.36 -8.79 -12.76
CA LEU A 61 15.07 -7.37 -12.93
C LEU A 61 16.17 -6.60 -13.66
N GLN A 62 17.41 -7.10 -13.68
CA GLN A 62 18.54 -6.37 -14.24
C GLN A 62 18.30 -5.90 -15.68
N GLY A 63 18.57 -4.61 -15.93
CA GLY A 63 18.40 -3.96 -17.22
C GLY A 63 16.95 -3.75 -17.67
N LYS A 64 15.95 -4.24 -16.92
CA LYS A 64 14.52 -4.06 -17.27
C LYS A 64 14.04 -2.65 -16.97
N ARG A 65 12.91 -2.31 -17.60
CA ARG A 65 12.17 -1.08 -17.38
C ARG A 65 10.85 -1.39 -16.67
N ILE A 66 10.58 -0.66 -15.59
CA ILE A 66 9.35 -0.75 -14.83
C ILE A 66 8.50 0.49 -15.18
N GLY A 67 7.29 0.25 -15.68
CA GLY A 67 6.29 1.31 -15.88
C GLY A 67 5.49 1.53 -14.61
N VAL A 68 5.28 2.79 -14.23
CA VAL A 68 4.58 3.18 -13.01
C VAL A 68 3.52 4.21 -13.37
N PHE A 69 2.25 3.84 -13.24
CA PHE A 69 1.12 4.73 -13.47
C PHE A 69 0.54 5.20 -12.15
N SER A 70 0.66 6.50 -11.88
CA SER A 70 0.13 7.16 -10.68
C SER A 70 -1.09 7.99 -11.03
N TYR A 71 -2.13 7.90 -10.21
CA TYR A 71 -3.42 8.56 -10.42
C TYR A 71 -3.95 9.15 -9.10
N GLY A 72 -4.50 10.36 -9.17
CA GLY A 72 -5.28 10.99 -8.11
C GLY A 72 -6.55 11.64 -8.66
N SER A 73 -7.68 11.43 -7.97
CA SER A 73 -8.99 11.97 -8.36
C SER A 73 -9.01 13.50 -8.35
N GLY A 74 -9.66 14.10 -9.35
CA GLY A 74 -9.72 15.57 -9.53
C GLY A 74 -9.65 16.07 -10.99
N LEU A 75 -8.65 15.77 -11.82
CA LEU A 75 -7.70 14.65 -11.82
C LEU A 75 -6.27 15.07 -12.17
N ALA A 76 -5.30 14.34 -11.61
CA ALA A 76 -3.90 14.41 -11.99
C ALA A 76 -3.33 13.00 -12.13
N SER A 77 -2.59 12.75 -13.20
CA SER A 77 -1.94 11.46 -13.43
C SER A 77 -0.58 11.61 -14.10
N SER A 78 0.27 10.61 -13.91
CA SER A 78 1.57 10.53 -14.58
C SER A 78 1.94 9.08 -14.79
N LEU A 79 2.40 8.77 -16.00
CA LEU A 79 3.05 7.51 -16.33
C LEU A 79 4.56 7.77 -16.38
N LEU A 80 5.30 7.20 -15.44
CA LEU A 80 6.76 7.30 -15.38
C LEU A 80 7.41 5.94 -15.64
N SER A 81 8.70 5.95 -15.94
CA SER A 81 9.49 4.73 -16.15
C SER A 81 10.75 4.72 -15.32
N LEU A 82 11.05 3.58 -14.71
CA LEU A 82 12.27 3.33 -13.94
C LEU A 82 13.12 2.30 -14.69
N LYS A 83 14.44 2.51 -14.78
CA LYS A 83 15.38 1.51 -15.31
C LYS A 83 16.12 0.87 -14.14
N VAL A 84 16.14 -0.45 -14.08
CA VAL A 84 16.93 -1.19 -13.09
C VAL A 84 18.37 -1.25 -13.59
N VAL A 85 19.29 -0.65 -12.83
CA VAL A 85 20.71 -0.48 -13.19
C VAL A 85 21.67 -1.11 -12.20
N GLY A 86 21.17 -1.83 -11.20
CA GLY A 86 21.98 -2.45 -10.16
C GLY A 86 21.17 -3.39 -9.28
N GLU A 87 21.87 -4.06 -8.36
CA GLU A 87 21.32 -5.10 -7.51
C GLU A 87 20.15 -4.62 -6.64
N THR A 88 19.04 -5.36 -6.67
CA THR A 88 17.83 -5.03 -5.89
C THR A 88 17.68 -5.86 -4.62
N THR A 89 18.51 -6.89 -4.43
CA THR A 89 18.49 -7.77 -3.26
C THR A 89 18.56 -7.01 -1.92
N PRO A 90 19.44 -5.99 -1.75
CA PRO A 90 19.47 -5.23 -0.49
C PRO A 90 18.15 -4.51 -0.18
N LEU A 91 17.39 -4.09 -1.20
CA LEU A 91 16.08 -3.46 -1.01
C LEU A 91 15.05 -4.48 -0.53
N LYS A 92 15.04 -5.68 -1.13
CA LYS A 92 14.17 -6.78 -0.72
C LYS A 92 14.43 -7.18 0.73
N GLU A 93 15.71 -7.35 1.09
CA GLU A 93 16.13 -7.72 2.45
C GLU A 93 15.80 -6.62 3.47
N ALA A 94 16.05 -5.34 3.13
CA ALA A 94 15.73 -4.23 4.03
C ALA A 94 14.23 -4.06 4.27
N VAL A 95 13.38 -4.36 3.28
CA VAL A 95 11.93 -4.29 3.43
C VAL A 95 11.38 -5.47 4.22
N ASP A 96 11.93 -6.67 4.01
CA ASP A 96 11.49 -7.93 4.61
C ASP A 96 9.97 -8.13 4.54
N LEU A 97 9.44 -7.99 3.31
CA LEU A 97 8.01 -7.82 3.09
C LEU A 97 7.17 -8.98 3.64
N GLN A 98 7.56 -10.22 3.33
CA GLN A 98 6.76 -11.40 3.68
C GLN A 98 6.66 -11.57 5.20
N THR A 99 7.80 -11.51 5.91
CA THR A 99 7.84 -11.56 7.37
C THR A 99 6.97 -10.48 8.00
N ARG A 100 7.02 -9.25 7.48
CA ARG A 100 6.17 -8.15 7.98
C ARG A 100 4.69 -8.36 7.73
N LEU A 101 4.31 -8.95 6.59
CA LEU A 101 2.92 -9.27 6.29
C LEU A 101 2.41 -10.40 7.18
N ASP A 102 3.24 -11.39 7.46
CA ASP A 102 2.90 -12.56 8.29
C ASP A 102 2.86 -12.23 9.79
N ALA A 103 3.66 -11.27 10.24
CA ALA A 103 3.66 -10.77 11.62
C ALA A 103 2.43 -9.93 11.97
N ARG A 104 1.53 -9.64 11.02
CA ARG A 104 0.32 -8.87 11.28
C ARG A 104 -0.67 -9.67 12.12
N ARG A 105 -1.50 -8.94 12.87
CA ARG A 105 -2.57 -9.52 13.66
C ARG A 105 -3.87 -9.53 12.87
N THR A 106 -4.39 -10.73 12.60
CA THR A 106 -5.77 -10.89 12.11
C THR A 106 -6.75 -10.57 13.23
N VAL A 107 -7.79 -9.80 12.91
CA VAL A 107 -8.86 -9.44 13.85
C VAL A 107 -10.21 -9.83 13.28
N LYS A 108 -11.20 -10.01 14.14
CA LYS A 108 -12.58 -10.18 13.70
C LYS A 108 -13.12 -8.86 13.12
N PRO A 109 -14.08 -8.89 12.17
CA PRO A 109 -14.67 -7.68 11.60
C PRO A 109 -15.21 -6.70 12.65
N GLU A 110 -15.81 -7.19 13.74
CA GLU A 110 -16.40 -6.33 14.77
C GLU A 110 -15.33 -5.47 15.47
N VAL A 111 -14.13 -6.03 15.67
CA VAL A 111 -12.99 -5.29 16.24
C VAL A 111 -12.54 -4.19 15.28
N TYR A 112 -12.57 -4.44 13.97
CA TYR A 112 -12.25 -3.41 12.98
C TYR A 112 -13.27 -2.26 13.02
N ASP A 113 -14.56 -2.57 13.13
CA ASP A 113 -15.63 -1.56 13.22
C ASP A 113 -15.49 -0.71 14.49
N GLU A 114 -15.17 -1.32 15.63
CA GLU A 114 -14.87 -0.60 16.87
C GLU A 114 -13.69 0.37 16.71
N LEU A 115 -12.60 -0.06 16.05
CA LEU A 115 -11.45 0.79 15.77
C LEU A 115 -11.80 1.95 14.81
N CYS A 116 -12.67 1.70 13.83
CA CYS A 116 -13.20 2.74 12.94
C CYS A 116 -14.01 3.80 13.71
N GLU A 117 -14.86 3.38 14.65
CA GLU A 117 -15.60 4.32 15.50
C GLU A 117 -14.68 5.09 16.46
N LEU A 118 -13.62 4.48 16.98
CA LEU A 118 -12.59 5.20 17.74
C LEU A 118 -11.92 6.28 16.90
N ARG A 119 -11.54 5.98 15.65
CA ARG A 119 -10.96 6.95 14.73
C ARG A 119 -11.91 8.12 14.46
N LYS A 120 -13.20 7.84 14.25
CA LYS A 120 -14.24 8.86 14.03
C LYS A 120 -14.39 9.77 15.24
N LYS A 121 -14.44 9.22 16.45
CA LYS A 121 -14.49 10.00 17.70
C LYS A 121 -13.24 10.85 17.92
N ALA A 122 -12.06 10.35 17.54
CA ALA A 122 -10.79 11.07 17.68
C ALA A 122 -10.61 12.22 16.65
N HIS A 123 -11.35 12.19 15.54
CA HIS A 123 -11.19 13.18 14.48
C HIS A 123 -11.53 14.59 14.98
N LEU A 124 -10.64 15.55 14.70
CA LEU A 124 -10.74 16.97 15.09
C LEU A 124 -10.88 17.22 16.59
N GLN A 125 -10.45 16.29 17.43
CA GLN A 125 -10.41 16.50 18.88
C GLN A 125 -9.13 17.21 19.31
N LYS A 126 -9.26 18.04 20.35
CA LYS A 126 -8.17 18.64 21.14
C LYS A 126 -8.30 18.18 22.60
N GLY A 127 -7.22 18.27 23.38
CA GLY A 127 -7.21 17.72 24.74
C GLY A 127 -7.43 16.20 24.76
N TYR A 128 -6.97 15.50 23.72
CA TYR A 128 -7.27 14.10 23.45
C TYR A 128 -6.06 13.20 23.68
N LYS A 129 -6.27 12.09 24.39
CA LYS A 129 -5.32 10.97 24.49
C LYS A 129 -5.89 9.75 23.76
N PRO A 130 -5.14 9.12 22.84
CA PRO A 130 -5.60 7.91 22.16
C PRO A 130 -6.01 6.81 23.13
N ALA A 131 -7.20 6.24 22.91
CA ALA A 131 -7.76 5.18 23.75
C ALA A 131 -7.34 3.76 23.32
N GLY A 132 -6.63 3.63 22.20
CA GLY A 132 -6.13 2.34 21.72
C GLY A 132 -4.92 1.85 22.53
N SER A 133 -4.73 0.53 22.59
CA SER A 133 -3.57 -0.07 23.25
C SER A 133 -2.30 0.09 22.39
N ALA A 134 -1.23 0.59 23.00
CA ALA A 134 0.10 0.64 22.38
C ALA A 134 0.82 -0.72 22.43
N GLU A 135 0.29 -1.74 23.11
CA GLU A 135 0.91 -3.06 23.24
C GLU A 135 0.99 -3.79 21.90
N THR A 136 0.03 -3.54 21.00
CA THR A 136 0.00 -4.15 19.67
C THR A 136 0.85 -3.40 18.63
N VAL A 137 1.50 -2.31 19.03
CA VAL A 137 2.40 -1.53 18.16
C VAL A 137 3.76 -2.22 18.13
N VAL A 138 4.33 -2.37 16.93
CA VAL A 138 5.65 -3.00 16.75
C VAL A 138 6.74 -2.13 17.39
N PRO A 139 7.72 -2.71 18.11
CA PRO A 139 8.87 -1.98 18.64
C PRO A 139 9.55 -1.11 17.58
N GLY A 140 10.02 0.08 17.99
CA GLY A 140 10.60 1.10 17.11
C GLY A 140 9.57 1.93 16.33
N THR A 141 8.27 1.63 16.41
CA THR A 141 7.23 2.41 15.71
C THR A 141 6.86 3.66 16.49
N TYR A 142 6.79 4.79 15.78
CA TYR A 142 6.23 6.03 16.31
C TYR A 142 4.72 5.93 16.48
N TYR A 143 4.19 6.37 17.62
CA TYR A 143 2.76 6.45 17.86
C TYR A 143 2.38 7.79 18.51
N LEU A 144 1.12 8.18 18.36
CA LEU A 144 0.56 9.40 18.94
C LEU A 144 0.30 9.17 20.43
N GLU A 145 0.82 10.04 21.30
CA GLU A 145 0.60 9.99 22.75
C GLU A 145 -0.51 10.96 23.17
N GLU A 146 -0.54 12.15 22.58
CA GLU A 146 -1.47 13.21 22.97
C GLU A 146 -1.68 14.25 21.86
N VAL A 147 -2.87 14.82 21.82
CA VAL A 147 -3.20 16.08 21.14
C VAL A 147 -3.65 17.07 22.20
N ASP A 148 -2.90 18.15 22.42
CA ASP A 148 -3.24 19.10 23.48
C ASP A 148 -4.36 20.09 23.10
N GLU A 149 -4.67 21.04 23.99
CA GLU A 149 -5.70 22.07 23.79
C GLU A 149 -5.46 23.01 22.61
N LEU A 150 -4.24 23.05 22.08
CA LEU A 150 -3.84 23.86 20.93
C LEU A 150 -3.62 23.01 19.67
N PHE A 151 -4.11 21.77 19.67
CA PHE A 151 -3.93 20.79 18.60
C PHE A 151 -2.46 20.37 18.33
N ARG A 152 -1.54 20.67 19.26
CA ARG A 152 -0.14 20.21 19.13
C ARG A 152 -0.10 18.72 19.44
N ARG A 153 0.64 17.97 18.62
CA ARG A 153 0.72 16.50 18.71
C ARG A 153 2.03 16.08 19.35
N LYS A 154 1.95 15.25 20.38
CA LYS A 154 3.10 14.61 21.02
C LYS A 154 3.19 13.16 20.57
N TYR A 155 4.40 12.73 20.19
CA TYR A 155 4.68 11.38 19.72
C TYR A 155 5.71 10.71 20.63
N ALA A 156 5.59 9.39 20.75
CA ALA A 156 6.56 8.54 21.43
C ALA A 156 6.97 7.39 20.49
N VAL A 157 8.05 6.70 20.83
CA VAL A 157 8.53 5.51 20.12
C VAL A 157 8.24 4.29 20.99
N LYS A 158 7.63 3.26 20.41
CA LYS A 158 7.37 2.00 21.12
C LYS A 158 8.72 1.34 21.45
N ALA A 159 8.98 1.14 22.74
CA ALA A 159 10.11 0.34 23.22
C ALA A 159 9.95 -1.13 22.82
#